data_AF-A0A968QVR6-F1
#
_entry.id   AF-A0A968QVR6-F1
#
_cell.length_a   1.000
_cell.length_b   1.000
_cell.length_c   1.000
_cell.angle_alpha   90.00
_cell.angle_beta   90.00
_cell.angle_gamma   90.00
#
_symmetry.space_group_name_H-M   'P 1'
#
loop_
_entity.id
_entity.type
_entity.pdbx_description
1 polymer ?
#
loop_
_entity_poly.entity_id
_entity_poly.type
_entity_poly.pdbx_seq_one_letter_code
_entity_poly.pdbx_strand_id
1 'polypeptide(L)'
;MKTTDFFKRGKPIAEIGYERELSELAFNLSSSKKVPDNPIKGNAGYYVIEFREKKEPDAEGFDKEKENIRKRLLQQKQAKAFENWLTLVKSKSRIVIEKEFTE
;
A
#
# COMPACT_ATOMS: atom_id res chain seq x y z
N MET A 1 -9.07 -5.09 26.38
CA MET A 1 -8.20 -4.62 25.29
C MET A 1 -7.27 -5.74 24.87
N LYS A 2 -7.28 -6.15 23.60
CA LYS A 2 -6.30 -7.09 23.05
C LYS A 2 -5.11 -6.32 22.50
N THR A 3 -3.91 -6.90 22.60
CA THR A 3 -2.68 -6.32 22.05
C THR A 3 -2.20 -7.22 20.93
N THR A 4 -1.89 -6.64 19.78
CA THR A 4 -1.30 -7.37 18.67
C THR A 4 0.22 -7.37 18.78
N ASP A 5 0.88 -8.39 18.25
CA ASP A 5 2.32 -8.32 17.98
C ASP A 5 2.63 -7.26 16.90
N PHE A 6 3.91 -6.93 16.74
CA PHE A 6 4.35 -6.04 15.66
C PHE A 6 4.00 -6.62 14.29
N PHE A 7 3.39 -5.79 13.44
CA PHE A 7 3.05 -6.13 12.07
C PHE A 7 3.67 -5.16 11.07
N LYS A 8 3.81 -5.59 9.80
CA LYS A 8 4.33 -4.77 8.70
C LYS A 8 3.19 -4.18 7.88
N ARG A 9 3.46 -3.06 7.19
CA ARG A 9 2.52 -2.47 6.20
C ARG A 9 2.19 -3.50 5.11
N GLY A 10 0.92 -3.69 4.80
CA GLY A 10 0.46 -4.61 3.75
C GLY A 10 0.55 -6.10 4.09
N LYS A 11 0.84 -6.46 5.35
CA LYS A 11 0.74 -7.83 5.87
C LYS A 11 -0.51 -7.97 6.75
N PRO A 12 -1.03 -9.19 6.95
CA PRO A 12 -2.18 -9.39 7.81
C PRO A 12 -1.82 -9.06 9.26
N ILE A 13 -2.75 -8.43 9.96
CA ILE A 13 -2.64 -8.15 11.39
C ILE A 13 -3.14 -9.39 12.14
N ALA A 14 -2.42 -9.82 13.17
CA ALA A 14 -2.83 -10.98 13.97
C ALA A 14 -4.28 -10.80 14.49
N GLU A 15 -5.08 -11.87 14.40
CA GLU A 15 -6.51 -11.92 14.75
C GLU A 15 -7.49 -11.06 13.93
N ILE A 16 -7.01 -10.04 13.21
CA ILE A 16 -7.86 -9.14 12.42
C ILE A 16 -7.82 -9.51 10.93
N GLY A 17 -6.67 -9.93 10.42
CA GLY A 17 -6.46 -10.25 9.01
C GLY A 17 -6.05 -9.03 8.17
N TYR A 18 -6.48 -9.00 6.90
CA TYR A 18 -6.09 -7.98 5.93
C TYR A 18 -7.03 -6.76 5.99
N GLU A 19 -6.67 -5.79 6.82
CA GLU A 19 -7.40 -4.51 6.93
C GLU A 19 -6.47 -3.34 6.57
N ARG A 20 -6.55 -2.89 5.31
CA ARG A 20 -5.62 -1.89 4.77
C ARG A 20 -5.75 -0.53 5.45
N GLU A 21 -6.98 -0.04 5.59
CA GLU A 21 -7.25 1.26 6.23
C GLU A 21 -6.84 1.27 7.70
N LEU A 22 -7.12 0.18 8.42
CA LEU A 22 -6.68 -0.01 9.79
C LEU A 22 -5.15 0.02 9.92
N SER A 23 -4.46 -0.73 9.04
CA SER A 23 -3.00 -0.77 9.02
C SER A 23 -2.41 0.62 8.73
N GLU A 24 -2.92 1.33 7.72
CA GLU A 24 -2.46 2.68 7.37
C GLU A 24 -2.62 3.65 8.53
N LEU A 25 -3.79 3.64 9.18
CA LEU A 25 -4.07 4.53 10.28
C LEU A 25 -3.23 4.18 11.52
N ALA A 26 -3.02 2.90 11.83
CA ALA A 26 -2.12 2.46 12.90
C ALA A 26 -0.69 3.00 12.72
N PHE A 27 -0.19 2.99 11.48
CA PHE A 27 1.15 3.50 11.15
C PHE A 27 1.25 5.04 11.12
N ASN A 28 0.13 5.75 11.12
CA ASN A 28 0.05 7.22 11.21
C ASN A 28 -0.05 7.72 12.65
N LEU A 29 -0.42 6.85 13.61
CA LEU A 29 -0.45 7.20 15.03
C LEU A 29 0.98 7.30 15.60
N SER A 30 1.11 8.04 16.70
CA SER A 30 2.39 8.30 17.37
C SER A 30 2.17 8.56 18.86
N SER A 31 3.25 8.73 19.62
CA SER A 31 3.16 9.10 21.05
C SER A 31 2.39 10.40 21.29
N SER A 32 2.37 11.34 20.33
CA SER A 32 1.61 12.59 20.39
C SER A 32 0.14 12.45 19.95
N LYS A 33 -0.18 11.48 19.10
CA LYS A 33 -1.54 11.14 18.68
C LYS A 33 -1.78 9.64 18.86
N LYS A 34 -2.13 9.25 20.08
CA LYS A 34 -2.25 7.84 20.47
C LYS A 34 -3.50 7.15 19.95
N VAL A 35 -4.60 7.88 19.79
CA VAL A 35 -5.90 7.33 19.40
C VAL A 35 -6.40 8.09 18.18
N PRO A 36 -7.02 7.42 17.19
CA PRO A 36 -7.66 8.11 16.08
C PRO A 36 -8.93 8.84 16.51
N ASP A 37 -9.24 9.93 15.80
CA ASP A 37 -10.41 10.77 16.10
C ASP A 37 -11.72 10.04 15.81
N ASN A 38 -11.71 9.14 14.81
CA ASN A 38 -12.88 8.39 14.37
C ASN A 38 -12.62 6.88 14.41
N PRO A 39 -13.65 6.06 14.73
CA PRO A 39 -13.56 4.62 14.60
C PRO A 39 -13.39 4.20 13.13
N ILE A 40 -12.63 3.14 12.93
CA ILE A 40 -12.27 2.63 11.59
C ILE A 40 -13.24 1.51 11.24
N LYS A 41 -13.85 1.57 10.06
CA LYS A 41 -14.69 0.49 9.56
C LYS A 41 -13.82 -0.50 8.80
N GLY A 42 -13.66 -1.72 9.33
CA GLY A 42 -13.09 -2.84 8.59
C GLY A 42 -14.15 -3.83 8.16
N ASN A 43 -13.73 -4.95 7.57
CA ASN A 43 -14.64 -5.94 7.01
C ASN A 43 -15.47 -6.67 8.09
N ALA A 44 -14.91 -6.90 9.28
CA ALA A 44 -15.61 -7.59 10.36
C ALA A 44 -16.27 -6.65 11.38
N GLY A 45 -16.25 -5.32 11.17
CA GLY A 45 -16.92 -4.36 12.04
C GLY A 45 -16.14 -3.06 12.22
N TYR A 46 -16.35 -2.41 13.37
CA TYR A 46 -15.66 -1.17 13.73
C TYR A 46 -14.51 -1.44 14.70
N TYR A 47 -13.37 -0.80 14.45
CA TYR A 47 -12.14 -0.94 15.23
C TYR A 47 -11.75 0.41 15.84
N VAL A 48 -11.31 0.36 17.09
CA VAL A 48 -10.61 1.46 17.78
C VAL A 48 -9.27 0.92 18.21
N ILE A 49 -8.20 1.60 17.81
CA ILE A 49 -6.82 1.20 18.09
C ILE A 49 -6.09 2.31 18.86
N GLU A 50 -5.13 1.90 19.67
CA GLU A 50 -4.26 2.81 20.41
C GLU A 50 -2.81 2.53 20.03
N PHE A 51 -2.04 3.59 19.79
CA PHE A 51 -0.61 3.52 19.61
C PHE A 51 0.07 3.04 20.89
N ARG A 52 0.79 1.93 20.79
CA ARG A 52 1.66 1.45 21.86
C ARG A 52 3.12 1.72 21.56
N GLU A 53 3.63 1.08 20.51
CA GLU A 53 5.03 1.12 20.18
C GLU A 53 5.20 1.02 18.66
N LYS A 54 6.28 1.64 18.16
CA LYS A 54 6.66 1.58 16.76
C LYS A 54 8.12 1.14 16.68
N LYS A 55 8.34 0.05 15.96
CA LYS A 55 9.68 -0.42 15.62
C LYS A 55 10.13 0.23 14.32
N GLU A 56 11.21 1.00 14.39
CA GLU A 56 11.83 1.56 13.19
C GLU A 56 12.49 0.45 12.35
N PRO A 57 12.52 0.60 11.01
CA PRO A 57 13.24 -0.32 10.16
C PRO A 57 14.72 -0.31 10.52
N ASP A 58 15.29 -1.51 10.63
CA ASP A 58 16.72 -1.69 10.86
C ASP A 58 17.55 -1.21 9.65
N ALA A 59 18.56 -0.40 9.91
CA ALA A 59 19.40 0.21 8.89
C ALA A 59 20.25 -0.83 8.15
N GLU A 60 20.71 -1.90 8.84
CA GLU A 60 21.50 -2.96 8.22
C GLU A 60 20.66 -3.80 7.23
N GLY A 61 19.39 -4.06 7.57
CA GLY A 61 18.44 -4.69 6.66
C GLY A 61 18.15 -3.85 5.41
N PHE A 62 18.15 -2.53 5.54
CA PHE A 62 17.88 -1.62 4.42
C PHE A 62 18.94 -1.72 3.32
N ASP A 63 20.24 -1.70 3.65
CA ASP A 63 21.30 -1.76 2.64
C ASP A 63 21.25 -3.06 1.81
N LYS A 64 20.86 -4.18 2.43
CA LYS A 64 20.66 -5.46 1.73
C LYS A 64 19.49 -5.43 0.76
N GLU A 65 18.39 -4.75 1.11
CA GLU A 65 17.19 -4.66 0.26
C GLU A 65 17.22 -3.49 -0.72
N LYS A 66 18.08 -2.49 -0.51
CA LYS A 66 18.15 -1.24 -1.27
C LYS A 66 18.19 -1.45 -2.78
N GLU A 67 19.04 -2.35 -3.26
CA GLU A 67 19.15 -2.63 -4.69
C GLU A 67 17.90 -3.30 -5.26
N ASN A 68 17.26 -4.20 -4.50
CA ASN A 68 15.99 -4.81 -4.90
C ASN A 68 14.86 -3.79 -4.94
N ILE A 69 14.78 -2.91 -3.94
CA ILE A 69 13.81 -1.81 -3.90
C ILE A 69 14.03 -0.88 -5.09
N ARG A 70 15.29 -0.53 -5.41
CA ARG A 70 15.64 0.32 -6.55
C ARG A 70 15.20 -0.28 -7.87
N LYS A 71 15.50 -1.57 -8.11
CA LYS A 71 15.10 -2.29 -9.33
C LYS A 71 13.57 -2.31 -9.48
N ARG A 72 12.85 -2.64 -8.41
CA ARG A 72 11.37 -2.65 -8.42
C ARG A 72 10.79 -1.27 -8.73
N LEU A 73 11.29 -0.22 -8.09
CA LEU A 73 10.83 1.15 -8.33
C LEU A 73 11.15 1.62 -9.75
N LEU A 74 12.31 1.23 -10.30
CA LEU A 74 12.69 1.54 -11.67
C LEU A 74 11.72 0.89 -12.67
N GLN A 75 11.42 -0.40 -12.50
CA GLN A 75 10.46 -1.11 -13.34
C GLN A 75 9.06 -0.48 -13.28
N GLN A 76 8.58 -0.13 -12.08
CA GLN A 76 7.28 0.54 -11.92
C GLN A 76 7.23 1.89 -12.65
N LYS A 77 8.30 2.69 -12.56
CA LYS A 77 8.39 3.97 -13.26
C LYS A 77 8.44 3.80 -14.77
N GLN A 78 9.19 2.82 -15.27
CA GLN A 78 9.27 2.49 -16.69
C GLN A 78 7.91 2.07 -17.25
N ALA A 79 7.21 1.17 -16.56
CA ALA A 79 5.87 0.73 -16.96
C ALA A 79 4.89 1.92 -17.02
N LYS A 80 4.87 2.76 -15.98
CA LYS A 80 4.02 3.96 -15.93
C LYS A 80 4.34 4.95 -17.06
N ALA A 81 5.63 5.18 -17.35
CA ALA A 81 6.04 6.05 -18.45
C ALA A 81 5.58 5.51 -19.81
N PHE A 82 5.71 4.20 -20.01
CA PHE A 82 5.27 3.52 -21.23
C PHE A 82 3.75 3.57 -21.39
N GLU A 83 2.98 3.26 -20.34
CA GLU A 83 1.51 3.36 -20.37
C GLU A 83 1.03 4.78 -20.69
N ASN A 84 1.65 5.79 -20.07
CA ASN A 84 1.32 7.19 -20.33
C ASN A 84 1.63 7.57 -21.79
N TRP A 85 2.80 7.16 -22.28
CA TRP A 85 3.18 7.39 -23.67
C TRP A 85 2.22 6.70 -24.65
N LEU A 86 1.89 5.42 -24.40
CA LEU A 86 0.96 4.66 -25.23
C LEU A 86 -0.43 5.29 -25.24
N THR A 87 -0.91 5.75 -24.08
CA THR A 87 -2.19 6.45 -23.95
C THR A 87 -2.20 7.74 -24.77
N LEU A 88 -1.10 8.50 -24.75
CA LEU A 88 -0.95 9.73 -25.54
C LEU A 88 -0.91 9.45 -27.05
N VAL A 89 -0.20 8.40 -27.48
CA VAL A 89 -0.14 8.02 -28.90
C VAL A 89 -1.51 7.56 -29.37
N LYS A 90 -2.21 6.74 -28.58
CA LYS A 90 -3.57 6.28 -28.88
C LYS A 90 -4.55 7.45 -29.02
N SER A 91 -4.51 8.43 -28.11
CA SER A 91 -5.42 9.58 -28.16
C SER A 91 -5.18 10.51 -29.35
N LYS A 92 -3.94 10.58 -29.85
CA LYS A 92 -3.56 11.36 -31.04
C LYS A 92 -3.77 10.63 -32.36
N SER A 93 -4.19 9.37 -32.32
CA SER A 93 -4.32 8.51 -33.49
C SER A 93 -5.78 8.17 -33.75
N ARG A 94 -6.18 8.09 -35.02
CA ARG A 94 -7.47 7.49 -35.40
C ARG A 94 -7.31 5.98 -35.38
N ILE A 95 -7.78 5.35 -34.29
CA ILE A 95 -7.80 3.89 -34.15
C ILE A 95 -9.22 3.41 -34.42
N VAL A 96 -9.39 2.60 -35.47
CA VAL A 96 -10.65 1.90 -35.77
C VAL A 96 -10.42 0.43 -35.47
N ILE A 97 -11.23 -0.14 -34.58
CA ILE A 97 -11.21 -1.57 -34.27
C ILE A 97 -12.43 -2.18 -34.96
N GLU A 98 -12.20 -2.93 -36.04
CA GLU A 98 -13.26 -3.62 -36.76
C GLU A 98 -13.74 -4.83 -35.95
N LYS A 99 -15.03 -4.83 -35.62
CA LYS A 99 -15.63 -5.81 -34.70
C LYS A 99 -15.62 -7.24 -35.23
N GLU A 100 -15.44 -7.45 -36.53
CA GLU A 100 -15.36 -8.78 -37.16
C GLU A 100 -14.10 -9.57 -36.76
N PHE A 101 -13.11 -8.93 -36.13
CA PHE A 101 -11.85 -9.58 -35.73
C PHE A 101 -11.62 -9.60 -34.21
N THR A 102 -12.66 -9.34 -33.41
CA THR A 102 -12.59 -9.43 -31.94
C THR A 102 -13.64 -10.44 -31.43
N GLU A 103 -13.35 -11.73 -31.63
CA GLU A 103 -14.03 -12.85 -30.95
C GLU A 103 -13.37 -13.16 -29.60
#